data_AF-A0A948Q653-F1
#
_entry.id   AF-A0A948Q653-F1
#
_cell.length_a   1.000
_cell.length_b   1.000
_cell.length_c   1.000
_cell.angle_alpha   90.00
_cell.angle_beta   90.00
_cell.angle_gamma   90.00
#
_symmetry.space_group_name_H-M   'P 1'
#
loop_
_entity.id
_entity.type
_entity.pdbx_description
1 polymer ?
#
loop_
_entity_poly.entity_id
_entity_poly.type
_entity_poly.pdbx_seq_one_letter_code
_entity_poly.pdbx_strand_id
1 'polypeptide(L)'
;MRGYVLQAEDDEIGRCKDFLFDDRFWTIRHMVADTGKWLPGRKILISPLALKKPDWDSNRLPVRLTKQAIEDSPDLKTDEPVSRQQETGLFQYYGWPYYWVGGHTWGVLDVPYGARADRDGNEKPDSGDDHLRSVDEVTGYHIQATDDEIGHVEDFIVDDNDWTIRYLIVDTRNWLPGKKVLVSPAWAASVDWGQSKVMVKMTRDQVKNSPEYDPSVPVDRNYEERLYDYYRYAKYWKV
;
A
#
# COMPACT_ATOMS: atom_id res chain seq x y z
N MET A 1 -6.72 -0.67 -9.03
CA MET A 1 -7.73 -0.87 -7.96
C MET A 1 -8.42 0.41 -7.51
N ARG A 2 -7.75 1.58 -7.49
CA ARG A 2 -8.46 2.86 -7.28
C ARG A 2 -9.66 3.00 -8.23
N GLY A 3 -10.79 3.48 -7.71
CA GLY A 3 -12.06 3.58 -8.41
C GLY A 3 -12.90 2.30 -8.47
N TYR A 4 -12.37 1.15 -8.04
CA TYR A 4 -13.11 -0.13 -8.02
C TYR A 4 -14.34 -0.01 -7.14
N VAL A 5 -15.42 -0.65 -7.55
CA VAL A 5 -16.65 -0.72 -6.77
C VAL A 5 -16.44 -1.63 -5.57
N LEU A 6 -16.79 -1.13 -4.39
CA LEU A 6 -16.71 -1.87 -3.13
C LEU A 6 -18.01 -2.61 -2.89
N GLN A 7 -17.91 -3.94 -2.83
CA GLN A 7 -19.07 -4.81 -2.64
C GLN A 7 -19.04 -5.41 -1.23
N ALA A 8 -19.87 -4.89 -0.33
CA ALA A 8 -20.13 -5.53 0.96
C ALA A 8 -20.93 -6.83 0.77
N GLU A 9 -21.10 -7.57 1.86
CA GLU A 9 -21.81 -8.85 1.85
C GLU A 9 -23.29 -8.71 1.49
N ASP A 10 -23.86 -7.54 1.78
CA ASP A 10 -25.28 -7.23 1.62
C ASP A 10 -25.56 -6.21 0.50
N ASP A 11 -24.63 -5.31 0.18
CA ASP A 11 -24.85 -4.27 -0.84
C ASP A 11 -23.55 -3.60 -1.35
N GLU A 12 -23.67 -2.75 -2.36
CA GLU A 12 -22.61 -1.82 -2.77
C GLU A 12 -22.45 -0.68 -1.74
N ILE A 13 -21.19 -0.40 -1.36
CA ILE A 13 -20.87 0.58 -0.31
C ILE A 13 -20.11 1.82 -0.80
N GLY A 14 -19.77 1.85 -2.09
CA GLY A 14 -19.04 2.96 -2.69
C GLY A 14 -17.85 2.51 -3.52
N ARG A 15 -16.76 3.29 -3.52
CA ARG A 15 -15.57 3.03 -4.34
C ARG A 15 -14.28 3.07 -3.54
N CYS A 16 -13.29 2.30 -3.99
CA CYS A 16 -11.92 2.40 -3.49
C CYS A 16 -11.36 3.77 -3.84
N LYS A 17 -11.10 4.62 -2.84
CA LYS A 17 -10.54 5.96 -3.03
C LYS A 17 -9.03 5.93 -3.09
N ASP A 18 -8.42 5.36 -2.05
CA ASP A 18 -6.98 5.41 -1.78
C ASP A 18 -6.56 4.18 -0.95
N PHE A 19 -5.26 4.00 -0.75
CA PHE A 19 -4.68 3.04 0.17
C PHE A 19 -3.71 3.73 1.13
N LEU A 20 -3.75 3.33 2.39
CA LEU A 20 -2.78 3.73 3.40
C LEU A 20 -1.81 2.58 3.65
N PHE A 21 -0.53 2.85 3.53
CA PHE A 21 0.54 1.89 3.79
C PHE A 21 1.43 2.36 4.93
N ASP A 22 2.03 1.43 5.68
CA ASP A 22 3.04 1.80 6.67
C ASP A 22 4.42 1.95 6.02
N ASP A 23 5.13 3.02 6.34
CA ASP A 23 6.43 3.35 5.73
C ASP A 23 7.61 2.48 6.21
N ARG A 24 7.39 1.61 7.20
CA ARG A 24 8.42 0.70 7.73
C ARG A 24 8.53 -0.57 6.89
N PHE A 25 7.38 -1.16 6.55
CA PHE A 25 7.31 -2.40 5.78
C PHE A 25 6.76 -2.17 4.36
N TRP A 26 6.39 -0.94 3.99
CA TRP A 26 5.72 -0.64 2.73
C TRP A 26 4.49 -1.51 2.49
N THR A 27 3.77 -1.85 3.57
CA THR A 27 2.61 -2.75 3.52
C THR A 27 1.33 -1.95 3.64
N ILE A 28 0.37 -2.21 2.75
CA ILE A 28 -0.96 -1.59 2.82
C ILE A 28 -1.66 -2.10 4.08
N ARG A 29 -2.11 -1.17 4.93
CA ARG A 29 -2.82 -1.45 6.18
C ARG A 29 -4.30 -1.17 6.09
N HIS A 30 -4.67 -0.21 5.26
CA HIS A 30 -6.04 0.20 5.05
C HIS A 30 -6.29 0.55 3.60
N MET A 31 -7.44 0.16 3.10
CA MET A 31 -8.07 0.78 1.95
C MET A 31 -9.01 1.88 2.46
N VAL A 32 -8.97 3.04 1.82
CA VAL A 32 -9.90 4.15 2.07
C VAL A 32 -11.09 4.02 1.12
N ALA A 33 -12.30 3.97 1.66
CA ALA A 33 -13.53 3.93 0.88
C ALA A 33 -14.17 5.32 0.74
N ASP A 34 -14.54 5.69 -0.49
CA ASP A 34 -15.48 6.78 -0.76
C ASP A 34 -16.90 6.21 -0.81
N THR A 35 -17.69 6.51 0.23
CA THR A 35 -19.09 6.06 0.37
C THR A 35 -20.11 7.05 -0.22
N GLY A 36 -19.62 8.12 -0.87
CA GLY A 36 -20.46 9.15 -1.48
C GLY A 36 -21.41 9.80 -0.48
N LYS A 37 -22.72 9.67 -0.73
CA LYS A 37 -23.78 10.29 0.09
C LYS A 37 -24.24 9.44 1.27
N TRP A 38 -23.77 8.19 1.39
CA TRP A 38 -24.25 7.29 2.43
C TRP A 38 -23.69 7.65 3.81
N LEU A 39 -22.36 7.82 3.93
CA LEU A 39 -21.70 8.21 5.18
C LEU A 39 -20.88 9.50 4.98
N PRO A 40 -21.55 10.64 4.72
CA PRO A 40 -20.85 11.87 4.34
C PRO A 40 -19.92 12.36 5.45
N GLY A 41 -18.70 12.78 5.07
CA GLY A 41 -17.71 13.33 5.99
C GLY A 41 -16.94 12.31 6.84
N ARG A 42 -17.30 11.02 6.75
CA ARG A 42 -16.63 9.92 7.46
C ARG A 42 -15.53 9.30 6.61
N LYS A 43 -14.34 9.12 7.18
CA LYS A 43 -13.25 8.32 6.61
C LYS A 43 -13.52 6.85 6.90
N ILE A 44 -13.89 6.09 5.88
CA ILE A 44 -14.08 4.65 6.03
C ILE A 44 -12.78 3.92 5.69
N LEU A 45 -12.19 3.27 6.68
CA LEU A 45 -11.00 2.44 6.55
C LEU A 45 -11.38 0.96 6.57
N ILE A 46 -10.93 0.21 5.59
CA ILE A 46 -11.13 -1.24 5.50
C ILE A 46 -9.76 -1.90 5.46
N SER A 47 -9.45 -2.71 6.47
CA SER A 47 -8.19 -3.45 6.49
C SER A 47 -8.20 -4.55 5.42
N PRO A 48 -7.04 -4.87 4.80
CA PRO A 48 -6.86 -6.07 3.97
C PRO A 48 -7.36 -7.38 4.59
N LEU A 49 -7.38 -7.48 5.93
CA LEU A 49 -8.02 -8.58 6.68
C LEU A 49 -9.50 -8.82 6.29
N ALA A 50 -10.19 -7.78 5.84
CA ALA A 50 -11.58 -7.83 5.40
C ALA A 50 -11.74 -7.84 3.87
N LEU A 51 -10.68 -7.70 3.09
CA LEU A 51 -10.77 -7.72 1.64
C LEU A 51 -10.85 -9.18 1.12
N LYS A 52 -11.64 -9.42 0.08
CA LYS A 52 -11.60 -10.66 -0.70
C LYS A 52 -10.73 -10.43 -1.95
N LYS A 53 -10.50 -11.50 -2.71
CA LYS A 53 -9.78 -11.41 -3.98
C LYS A 53 -10.48 -10.38 -4.91
N PRO A 54 -9.76 -9.40 -5.48
CA PRO A 54 -10.33 -8.48 -6.44
C PRO A 54 -10.86 -9.20 -7.68
N ASP A 55 -12.00 -8.73 -8.19
CA ASP A 55 -12.50 -9.10 -9.51
C ASP A 55 -12.02 -8.05 -10.51
N TRP A 56 -10.95 -8.40 -11.23
CA TRP A 56 -10.28 -7.54 -12.19
C TRP A 56 -11.12 -7.27 -13.43
N ASP A 57 -11.96 -8.22 -13.84
CA ASP A 57 -12.77 -8.11 -15.06
C ASP A 57 -13.92 -7.12 -14.87
N SER A 58 -14.55 -7.14 -13.70
CA SER A 58 -15.67 -6.24 -13.37
C SER A 58 -15.26 -4.98 -12.60
N ASN A 59 -13.96 -4.82 -12.30
CA ASN A 59 -13.43 -3.75 -11.46
C ASN A 59 -14.14 -3.66 -10.09
N ARG A 60 -14.35 -4.80 -9.45
CA ARG A 60 -15.00 -4.93 -8.14
C ARG A 60 -14.03 -5.44 -7.10
N LEU A 61 -14.14 -4.90 -5.88
CA LEU A 61 -13.38 -5.36 -4.72
C LEU A 61 -14.37 -5.78 -3.62
N PRO A 62 -14.62 -7.10 -3.48
CA PRO A 62 -15.53 -7.58 -2.46
C PRO A 62 -14.91 -7.49 -1.07
N VAL A 63 -15.74 -7.15 -0.07
CA VAL A 63 -15.34 -7.02 1.33
C VAL A 63 -16.16 -7.95 2.23
N ARG A 64 -15.56 -8.44 3.32
CA ARG A 64 -16.16 -9.34 4.33
C ARG A 64 -16.82 -8.54 5.46
N LEU A 65 -17.54 -7.49 5.10
CA LEU A 65 -18.25 -6.61 6.03
C LEU A 65 -19.64 -6.34 5.47
N THR A 66 -20.62 -6.12 6.34
CA THR A 66 -21.95 -5.64 5.98
C THR A 66 -21.99 -4.11 6.00
N LYS A 67 -22.99 -3.52 5.35
CA LYS A 67 -23.26 -2.07 5.46
C LYS A 67 -23.41 -1.64 6.91
N GLN A 68 -24.22 -2.36 7.68
CA GLN A 68 -24.49 -2.05 9.08
C GLN A 68 -23.20 -2.05 9.92
N ALA A 69 -22.30 -3.03 9.72
CA ALA A 69 -21.04 -3.09 10.45
C ALA A 69 -20.12 -1.89 10.15
N ILE A 70 -20.14 -1.38 8.91
CA ILE A 70 -19.38 -0.18 8.53
C ILE A 70 -20.02 1.08 9.11
N GLU A 71 -21.35 1.17 9.09
CA GLU A 71 -22.08 2.30 9.68
C GLU A 71 -21.84 2.42 11.19
N ASP A 72 -21.85 1.28 11.89
CA ASP A 72 -21.66 1.19 13.34
C ASP A 72 -20.18 1.28 13.78
N SER A 73 -19.22 1.28 12.84
CA SER A 73 -17.80 1.35 13.17
C SER A 73 -17.42 2.71 13.78
N PRO A 74 -16.30 2.82 14.52
CA PRO A 74 -15.82 4.10 15.05
C PRO A 74 -15.75 5.20 14.00
N ASP A 75 -16.06 6.44 14.41
CA ASP A 75 -16.05 7.58 13.50
C ASP A 75 -14.64 8.17 13.35
N LEU A 76 -14.19 8.25 12.09
CA LEU A 76 -12.89 8.80 11.71
C LEU A 76 -13.14 10.00 10.81
N LYS A 77 -12.53 11.13 11.14
CA LYS A 77 -12.67 12.34 10.32
C LYS A 77 -11.86 12.22 9.04
N THR A 78 -12.40 12.77 7.95
CA THR A 78 -11.81 12.68 6.60
C THR A 78 -10.44 13.35 6.48
N ASP A 79 -10.22 14.47 7.17
CA ASP A 79 -9.05 15.31 6.92
C ASP A 79 -7.92 15.14 7.95
N GLU A 80 -8.11 14.26 8.95
CA GLU A 80 -7.11 14.00 9.98
C GLU A 80 -6.26 12.77 9.61
N PRO A 81 -4.94 12.77 9.87
CA PRO A 81 -4.12 11.56 9.86
C PRO A 81 -4.74 10.48 10.74
N VAL A 82 -4.52 9.21 10.36
CA VAL A 82 -5.08 8.08 11.11
C VAL A 82 -4.14 7.76 12.26
N SER A 83 -4.53 8.22 13.45
CA SER A 83 -3.79 7.97 14.68
C SER A 83 -3.84 6.51 15.14
N ARG A 84 -2.81 6.08 15.87
CA ARG A 84 -2.79 4.75 16.52
C ARG A 84 -4.01 4.49 17.41
N GLN A 85 -4.54 5.51 18.09
CA GLN A 85 -5.74 5.38 18.94
C GLN A 85 -6.99 5.07 18.10
N GLN A 86 -7.13 5.71 16.95
CA GLN A 86 -8.21 5.45 16.00
C GLN A 86 -8.12 4.04 15.42
N GLU A 87 -6.92 3.61 15.01
CA GLU A 87 -6.71 2.23 14.54
C GLU A 87 -7.05 1.21 15.62
N THR A 88 -6.64 1.47 16.87
CA THR A 88 -6.96 0.59 18.01
C THR A 88 -8.46 0.43 18.18
N GLY A 89 -9.23 1.52 18.16
CA GLY A 89 -10.70 1.47 18.26
C GLY A 89 -11.33 0.68 17.11
N LEU A 90 -10.84 0.88 15.88
CA LEU A 90 -11.33 0.18 14.69
C LEU A 90 -11.06 -1.33 14.77
N PHE A 91 -9.83 -1.72 15.11
CA PHE A 91 -9.43 -3.13 15.22
C PHE A 91 -10.15 -3.84 16.39
N GLN A 92 -10.36 -3.15 17.52
CA GLN A 92 -11.17 -3.66 18.63
C GLN A 92 -12.61 -3.91 18.19
N TYR A 93 -13.21 -2.97 17.47
CA TYR A 93 -14.59 -3.07 16.98
C TYR A 93 -14.78 -4.29 16.08
N TYR A 94 -13.90 -4.48 15.08
CA TYR A 94 -13.97 -5.63 14.16
C TYR A 94 -13.36 -6.92 14.72
N GLY A 95 -12.71 -6.86 15.88
CA GLY A 95 -12.00 -7.99 16.49
C GLY A 95 -10.80 -8.47 15.67
N TRP A 96 -10.13 -7.56 14.96
CA TRP A 96 -8.93 -7.84 14.17
C TRP A 96 -7.67 -7.84 15.03
N PRO A 97 -6.66 -8.68 14.70
CA PRO A 97 -5.36 -8.62 15.35
C PRO A 97 -4.64 -7.32 15.00
N TYR A 98 -3.97 -6.71 15.99
CA TYR A 98 -3.14 -5.54 15.74
C TYR A 98 -1.91 -5.93 14.92
N TYR A 99 -1.80 -5.42 13.70
CA TYR A 99 -0.66 -5.71 12.83
C TYR A 99 0.66 -5.14 13.36
N TRP A 100 0.60 -4.20 14.31
CA TRP A 100 1.76 -3.59 14.96
C TRP A 100 2.19 -4.32 16.25
N VAL A 101 1.56 -5.44 16.59
CA VAL A 101 1.95 -6.30 17.71
C VAL A 101 2.55 -7.59 17.17
N GLY A 102 3.84 -7.81 17.42
CA GLY A 102 4.60 -8.97 16.94
C GLY A 102 5.78 -8.58 16.03
N GLY A 103 6.46 -9.60 15.50
CA GLY A 103 7.68 -9.43 14.68
C GLY A 103 7.50 -9.62 13.18
N HIS A 104 6.28 -9.92 12.72
CA HIS A 104 5.97 -10.24 11.33
C HIS A 104 5.22 -9.10 10.63
N THR A 105 5.07 -9.20 9.30
CA THR A 105 4.44 -8.18 8.46
C THR A 105 3.04 -7.82 8.95
N TRP A 106 2.24 -8.77 9.42
CA TRP A 106 0.89 -8.59 9.95
C TRP A 106 0.82 -8.91 11.45
N GLY A 107 1.83 -8.46 12.19
CA GLY A 107 1.93 -8.63 13.64
C GLY A 107 2.52 -9.99 14.01
N VAL A 108 1.67 -10.93 14.40
CA VAL A 108 2.08 -12.34 14.64
C VAL A 108 1.93 -13.22 13.40
N LEU A 109 1.47 -12.66 12.28
CA LEU A 109 1.23 -13.34 11.00
C LEU A 109 2.05 -12.69 9.87
N ASP A 110 2.39 -13.45 8.82
CA ASP A 110 3.06 -12.91 7.62
C ASP A 110 2.08 -12.37 6.57
N VAL A 111 0.82 -12.84 6.57
CA VAL A 111 -0.23 -12.46 5.62
C VAL A 111 -1.53 -12.11 6.36
N PRO A 112 -2.39 -11.24 5.80
CA PRO A 112 -3.65 -10.85 6.44
C PRO A 112 -4.74 -11.94 6.30
N TYR A 113 -4.44 -13.05 5.63
CA TYR A 113 -5.36 -14.18 5.44
C TYR A 113 -4.87 -15.41 6.23
N GLY A 114 -4.65 -15.24 7.54
CA GLY A 114 -4.18 -16.27 8.47
C GLY A 114 -5.00 -16.31 9.76
N ALA A 115 -4.98 -17.44 10.47
CA ALA A 115 -5.89 -17.80 11.56
C ALA A 115 -6.19 -16.70 12.60
N ARG A 116 -7.40 -16.77 13.19
CA ARG A 116 -7.84 -15.93 14.32
C ARG A 116 -6.72 -15.83 15.34
N ALA A 117 -6.18 -14.63 15.54
CA ALA A 117 -5.33 -14.39 16.68
C ALA A 117 -6.15 -14.60 17.94
N ASP A 118 -5.66 -15.48 18.81
CA ASP A 118 -6.16 -15.57 20.17
C ASP A 118 -6.01 -14.19 20.81
N ARG A 119 -7.11 -13.71 21.38
CA ARG A 119 -7.22 -12.39 22.01
C ARG A 119 -6.51 -12.43 23.36
N ASP A 120 -5.19 -12.43 23.36
CA ASP A 120 -4.42 -12.11 24.56
C ASP A 120 -3.34 -11.11 24.21
N GLY A 121 -3.61 -9.85 24.55
CA GLY A 121 -2.74 -8.73 24.22
C GLY A 121 -3.10 -7.52 25.06
N ASN A 122 -2.81 -7.61 26.35
CA ASN A 122 -2.86 -6.50 27.31
C ASN A 122 -1.70 -5.50 27.07
N GLU A 123 -1.29 -5.34 25.81
CA GLU A 123 -0.19 -4.46 25.40
C GLU A 123 -0.75 -3.10 25.03
N LYS A 124 -0.23 -2.07 25.70
CA LYS A 124 -0.59 -0.69 25.41
C LYS A 124 -0.06 -0.34 24.02
N PRO A 125 -0.89 0.23 23.12
CA PRO A 125 -0.40 0.72 21.85
C PRO A 125 0.74 1.71 22.11
N ASP A 126 1.88 1.50 21.47
CA ASP A 126 2.94 2.50 21.49
C ASP A 126 2.39 3.79 20.89
N SER A 127 2.53 4.89 21.61
CA SER A 127 1.89 6.17 21.29
C SER A 127 2.69 7.01 20.28
N GLY A 128 3.70 6.43 19.63
CA GLY A 128 4.70 7.18 18.86
C GLY A 128 4.69 6.87 17.38
N ASP A 129 4.36 7.90 16.61
CA ASP A 129 4.50 8.10 15.17
C ASP A 129 3.50 7.39 14.22
N ASP A 130 2.71 8.24 13.56
CA ASP A 130 1.88 7.90 12.40
C ASP A 130 2.81 7.59 11.21
N HIS A 131 3.09 6.31 11.04
CA HIS A 131 3.83 5.75 9.90
C HIS A 131 2.95 5.52 8.67
N LEU A 132 1.65 5.82 8.76
CA LEU A 132 0.73 5.63 7.65
C LEU A 132 0.88 6.75 6.62
N ARG A 133 1.09 6.34 5.37
CA ARG A 133 1.23 7.21 4.20
C ARG A 133 0.15 6.87 3.19
N SER A 134 -0.34 7.89 2.51
CA SER A 134 -1.30 7.75 1.43
C SER A 134 -0.59 7.42 0.11
N VAL A 135 -1.14 6.48 -0.65
CA VAL A 135 -0.69 6.21 -2.03
C VAL A 135 -0.92 7.43 -2.91
N ASP A 136 -2.06 8.11 -2.76
CA ASP A 136 -2.34 9.36 -3.46
C ASP A 136 -1.34 10.47 -3.10
N GLU A 137 -0.93 10.59 -1.84
CA GLU A 137 0.11 11.56 -1.41
C GLU A 137 1.45 11.29 -2.10
N VAL A 138 1.89 10.02 -2.13
CA VAL A 138 3.21 9.64 -2.67
C VAL A 138 3.22 9.62 -4.19
N THR A 139 2.05 9.51 -4.83
CA THR A 139 1.93 9.70 -6.28
C THR A 139 2.40 11.11 -6.65
N GLY A 140 3.35 11.20 -7.58
CA GLY A 140 3.98 12.46 -7.99
C GLY A 140 5.25 12.81 -7.21
N TYR A 141 5.63 12.07 -6.17
CA TYR A 141 6.91 12.26 -5.51
C TYR A 141 8.06 12.09 -6.51
N HIS A 142 9.04 13.00 -6.48
CA HIS A 142 10.20 12.91 -7.34
C HIS A 142 11.13 11.78 -6.88
N ILE A 143 11.71 11.07 -7.84
CA ILE A 143 12.73 10.06 -7.58
C ILE A 143 14.09 10.67 -7.88
N GLN A 144 14.91 10.78 -6.84
CA GLN A 144 16.25 11.33 -6.90
C GLN A 144 17.27 10.18 -6.89
N ALA A 145 17.98 10.00 -7.99
CA ALA A 145 19.15 9.14 -8.04
C ALA A 145 20.37 9.82 -7.38
N THR A 146 21.46 9.08 -7.27
CA THR A 146 22.69 9.56 -6.63
C THR A 146 23.37 10.71 -7.38
N ASP A 147 23.08 10.85 -8.67
CA ASP A 147 23.67 11.84 -9.58
C ASP A 147 22.67 12.89 -10.07
N ASP A 148 21.40 12.55 -10.27
CA ASP A 148 20.36 13.51 -10.71
C ASP A 148 18.94 12.97 -10.49
N GLU A 149 17.92 13.80 -10.73
CA GLU A 149 16.52 13.36 -10.73
C GLU A 149 16.26 12.43 -11.92
N ILE A 150 15.46 11.37 -11.69
CA ILE A 150 15.13 10.36 -12.71
C ILE A 150 13.64 10.34 -13.09
N GLY A 151 12.79 11.10 -12.43
CA GLY A 151 11.35 11.11 -12.72
C GLY A 151 10.52 11.26 -11.46
N HIS A 152 9.28 10.77 -11.52
CA HIS A 152 8.36 10.80 -10.39
C HIS A 152 7.56 9.49 -10.28
N VAL A 153 7.05 9.21 -9.09
CA VAL A 153 6.13 8.08 -8.85
C VAL A 153 4.84 8.32 -9.63
N GLU A 154 4.45 7.36 -10.45
CA GLU A 154 3.19 7.40 -11.21
C GLU A 154 2.14 6.46 -10.61
N ASP A 155 2.56 5.26 -10.18
CA ASP A 155 1.68 4.26 -9.59
C ASP A 155 2.50 3.22 -8.80
N PHE A 156 1.82 2.19 -8.27
CA PHE A 156 2.40 1.19 -7.39
C PHE A 156 2.03 -0.23 -7.84
N ILE A 157 2.95 -1.17 -7.66
CA ILE A 157 2.69 -2.60 -7.80
C ILE A 157 2.69 -3.23 -6.42
N VAL A 158 1.56 -3.87 -6.09
CA VAL A 158 1.29 -4.47 -4.80
C VAL A 158 1.19 -5.99 -4.97
N ASP A 159 1.79 -6.73 -4.05
CA ASP A 159 1.60 -8.16 -3.91
C ASP A 159 0.24 -8.43 -3.27
N ASP A 160 -0.68 -9.10 -3.99
CA ASP A 160 -2.05 -9.31 -3.55
C ASP A 160 -2.20 -10.41 -2.48
N ASN A 161 -1.09 -11.06 -2.09
CA ASN A 161 -1.06 -12.04 -1.00
C ASN A 161 -0.77 -11.38 0.35
N ASP A 162 0.35 -10.65 0.45
CA ASP A 162 0.79 -10.02 1.71
C ASP A 162 0.54 -8.50 1.78
N TRP A 163 0.04 -7.91 0.70
CA TRP A 163 -0.26 -6.48 0.55
C TRP A 163 0.96 -5.56 0.64
N THR A 164 2.16 -6.10 0.40
CA THR A 164 3.39 -5.32 0.31
C THR A 164 3.48 -4.61 -1.04
N ILE A 165 3.81 -3.31 -1.02
CA ILE A 165 4.20 -2.55 -2.20
C ILE A 165 5.58 -3.07 -2.64
N ARG A 166 5.62 -3.82 -3.75
CA ARG A 166 6.86 -4.38 -4.30
C ARG A 166 7.62 -3.36 -5.12
N TYR A 167 6.90 -2.53 -5.88
CA TYR A 167 7.49 -1.56 -6.79
C TYR A 167 6.72 -0.24 -6.84
N LEU A 168 7.47 0.85 -6.95
CA LEU A 168 7.02 2.13 -7.46
C LEU A 168 7.18 2.09 -8.99
N ILE A 169 6.11 2.41 -9.73
CA ILE A 169 6.19 2.70 -11.16
C ILE A 169 6.65 4.15 -11.29
N VAL A 170 7.79 4.36 -11.93
CA VAL A 170 8.40 5.68 -12.08
C VAL A 170 8.30 6.13 -13.54
N ASP A 171 7.68 7.28 -13.74
CA ASP A 171 7.63 7.95 -15.04
C ASP A 171 8.91 8.75 -15.27
N THR A 172 9.67 8.38 -16.31
CA THR A 172 10.96 8.99 -16.64
C THR A 172 10.89 9.94 -17.86
N ARG A 173 9.68 10.23 -18.38
CA ARG A 173 9.46 11.04 -19.60
C ARG A 173 10.10 12.43 -19.58
N ASN A 174 10.40 12.98 -18.40
CA ASN A 174 11.10 14.27 -18.25
C ASN A 174 12.49 14.27 -18.90
N TRP A 175 13.08 13.11 -19.15
CA TRP A 175 14.40 13.03 -19.78
C TRP A 175 14.71 11.73 -20.52
N LEU A 176 13.90 10.71 -20.36
CA LEU A 176 14.00 9.45 -21.09
C LEU A 176 12.63 9.18 -21.76
N PRO A 177 12.44 9.67 -23.00
CA PRO A 177 11.15 9.62 -23.66
C PRO A 177 10.59 8.20 -23.74
N GLY A 178 9.34 8.03 -23.32
CA GLY A 178 8.58 6.80 -23.48
C GLY A 178 8.90 5.65 -22.53
N LYS A 179 9.82 5.82 -21.55
CA LYS A 179 10.17 4.75 -20.61
C LYS A 179 9.52 4.95 -19.23
N LYS A 180 8.81 3.94 -18.75
CA LYS A 180 8.53 3.77 -17.31
C LYS A 180 9.50 2.75 -16.75
N VAL A 181 9.86 2.88 -15.48
CA VAL A 181 10.77 1.94 -14.81
C VAL A 181 10.20 1.52 -13.46
N LEU A 182 10.64 0.35 -12.97
CA LEU A 182 10.27 -0.12 -11.64
C LEU A 182 11.41 0.14 -10.65
N VAL A 183 11.06 0.71 -9.51
CA VAL A 183 11.95 0.90 -8.38
C VAL A 183 11.33 0.22 -7.16
N SER A 184 12.04 -0.73 -6.55
CA SER A 184 11.57 -1.30 -5.28
C SER A 184 11.76 -0.29 -4.14
N PRO A 185 10.77 -0.08 -3.26
CA PRO A 185 10.95 0.75 -2.08
C PRO A 185 12.10 0.29 -1.17
N ALA A 186 12.41 -1.01 -1.17
CA ALA A 186 13.55 -1.58 -0.45
C ALA A 186 14.93 -1.07 -0.96
N TRP A 187 14.97 -0.44 -2.14
CA TRP A 187 16.18 0.16 -2.70
C TRP A 187 16.33 1.64 -2.37
N ALA A 188 15.31 2.24 -1.74
CA ALA A 188 15.38 3.61 -1.27
C ALA A 188 16.51 3.75 -0.23
N ALA A 189 17.29 4.81 -0.35
CA ALA A 189 18.22 5.26 0.67
C ALA A 189 17.47 5.98 1.80
N SER A 190 16.49 6.80 1.43
CA SER A 190 15.62 7.54 2.33
C SER A 190 14.38 8.07 1.59
N VAL A 191 13.37 8.48 2.34
CA VAL A 191 12.25 9.26 1.83
C VAL A 191 12.22 10.58 2.59
N ASP A 192 12.18 11.69 1.85
CA ASP A 192 11.92 13.02 2.38
C ASP A 192 10.46 13.38 2.09
N TRP A 193 9.62 13.14 3.09
CA TRP A 193 8.18 13.43 3.02
C TRP A 193 7.90 14.93 2.87
N GLY A 194 8.71 15.79 3.49
CA GLY A 194 8.52 17.24 3.45
C GLY A 194 8.86 17.85 2.09
N GLN A 195 9.78 17.22 1.35
CA GLN A 195 10.14 17.63 -0.01
C GLN A 195 9.49 16.79 -1.11
N SER A 196 8.64 15.83 -0.75
CA SER A 196 8.01 14.92 -1.69
C SER A 196 9.03 14.18 -2.58
N LYS A 197 10.06 13.61 -1.96
CA LYS A 197 11.19 12.97 -2.65
C LYS A 197 11.53 11.58 -2.12
N VAL A 198 11.76 10.63 -3.01
CA VAL A 198 12.36 9.32 -2.70
C VAL A 198 13.79 9.31 -3.22
N MET A 199 14.76 9.14 -2.33
CA MET A 199 16.18 9.05 -2.68
C MET A 199 16.53 7.58 -2.92
N VAL A 200 17.14 7.25 -4.06
CA VAL A 200 17.52 5.88 -4.41
C VAL A 200 19.03 5.75 -4.59
N LYS A 201 19.57 4.54 -4.39
CA LYS A 201 21.02 4.28 -4.45
C LYS A 201 21.58 4.08 -5.87
N MET A 202 20.70 3.98 -6.88
CA MET A 202 21.08 3.85 -8.28
C MET A 202 21.43 5.19 -8.91
N THR A 203 22.18 5.18 -10.01
CA THR A 203 22.43 6.35 -10.86
C THR A 203 21.38 6.43 -11.97
N ARG A 204 21.26 7.61 -12.57
CA ARG A 204 20.43 7.87 -13.74
C ARG A 204 20.80 6.99 -14.94
N ASP A 205 22.09 6.76 -15.18
CA ASP A 205 22.55 5.89 -16.26
C ASP A 205 22.18 4.41 -16.03
N GLN A 206 22.22 3.93 -14.78
CA GLN A 206 21.74 2.58 -14.45
C GLN A 206 20.24 2.44 -14.73
N VAL A 207 19.44 3.45 -14.40
CA VAL A 207 18.00 3.45 -14.68
C VAL A 207 17.72 3.44 -16.18
N LYS A 208 18.48 4.24 -16.95
CA LYS A 208 18.37 4.27 -18.41
C LYS A 208 18.61 2.90 -19.03
N ASN A 209 19.61 2.19 -18.54
CA ASN A 209 20.05 0.89 -19.07
C ASN A 209 19.39 -0.31 -18.37
N SER A 210 18.40 -0.09 -17.48
CA SER A 210 17.66 -1.16 -16.80
C SER A 210 16.83 -1.99 -17.78
N PRO A 211 16.47 -3.24 -17.43
CA PRO A 211 15.44 -4.00 -18.12
C PRO A 211 14.17 -3.16 -18.35
N GLU A 212 13.56 -3.34 -19.52
CA GLU A 212 12.37 -2.60 -19.94
C GLU A 212 11.12 -3.14 -19.25
N TYR A 213 10.38 -2.24 -18.60
CA TYR A 213 9.10 -2.53 -17.98
C TYR A 213 7.97 -2.34 -19.00
N ASP A 214 7.21 -3.40 -19.27
CA ASP A 214 5.99 -3.34 -20.06
C ASP A 214 4.77 -3.33 -19.11
N PRO A 215 4.03 -2.20 -19.03
CA PRO A 215 2.86 -2.10 -18.17
C PRO A 215 1.64 -2.87 -18.67
N SER A 216 1.65 -3.40 -19.90
CA SER A 216 0.54 -4.16 -20.47
C SER A 216 0.52 -5.63 -20.03
N VAL A 217 1.58 -6.10 -19.37
CA VAL A 217 1.70 -7.47 -18.88
C VAL A 217 1.99 -7.48 -17.37
N PRO A 218 1.54 -8.52 -16.64
CA PRO A 218 1.91 -8.68 -15.24
C PRO A 218 3.43 -8.78 -15.07
N VAL A 219 3.94 -8.20 -13.98
CA VAL A 219 5.33 -8.40 -13.58
C VAL A 219 5.51 -9.84 -13.12
N ASP A 220 6.28 -10.61 -13.89
CA ASP A 220 6.56 -12.01 -13.63
C ASP A 220 7.94 -12.23 -13.01
N ARG A 221 8.16 -13.44 -12.50
CA ARG A 221 9.43 -13.79 -11.85
C ARG A 221 10.63 -13.68 -12.78
N ASN A 222 10.47 -13.93 -14.07
CA ASN A 222 11.55 -13.83 -15.05
C ASN A 222 12.01 -12.37 -15.22
N TYR A 223 11.06 -11.43 -15.29
CA TYR A 223 11.38 -10.00 -15.33
C TYR A 223 12.06 -9.56 -14.04
N GLU A 224 11.52 -9.94 -12.87
CA GLU A 224 12.11 -9.61 -11.59
C GLU A 224 13.52 -10.16 -11.44
N GLU A 225 13.80 -11.39 -11.89
CA GLU A 225 15.15 -11.94 -11.89
C GLU A 225 16.14 -11.07 -12.66
N ARG A 226 15.79 -10.68 -13.89
CA ARG A 226 16.62 -9.77 -14.70
C ARG A 226 16.83 -8.43 -14.02
N LEU A 227 15.77 -7.86 -13.44
CA LEU A 227 15.82 -6.56 -12.77
C LEU A 227 16.74 -6.57 -11.55
N TYR A 228 16.58 -7.57 -10.68
CA TYR A 228 17.39 -7.70 -9.46
C TYR A 228 18.84 -8.05 -9.78
N ASP A 229 19.09 -8.92 -10.77
CA ASP A 229 20.45 -9.27 -11.21
C ASP A 229 21.16 -8.06 -11.83
N TYR A 230 20.44 -7.24 -12.61
CA TYR A 230 20.97 -6.01 -13.20
C TYR A 230 21.46 -5.03 -12.13
N TYR A 231 20.62 -4.73 -11.14
CA TYR A 231 20.97 -3.82 -10.05
C TYR A 231 21.82 -4.47 -8.94
N ARG A 232 22.00 -5.79 -8.98
CA ARG A 232 22.72 -6.60 -7.98
C ARG A 232 22.12 -6.49 -6.57
N TYR A 233 20.79 -6.40 -6.49
CA TYR A 233 20.08 -6.45 -5.21
C TYR A 233 19.70 -7.88 -4.82
N ALA A 234 19.61 -8.12 -3.51
CA ALA A 234 19.12 -9.39 -2.99
C ALA A 234 17.65 -9.61 -3.41
N LYS A 235 17.36 -10.81 -3.90
CA LYS A 235 16.04 -11.22 -4.39
C LYS A 235 15.13 -11.52 -3.20
N TYR A 236 14.07 -10.73 -3.01
CA TYR A 236 13.19 -10.84 -1.84
C TYR A 236 12.49 -12.20 -1.72
N TRP A 237 12.32 -12.92 -2.83
CA TRP A 237 11.71 -14.25 -2.89
C TRP A 237 12.68 -15.41 -2.60
N LYS A 238 13.95 -15.12 -2.29
CA LYS A 238 14.95 -16.13 -1.89
C LYS A 238 15.28 -16.07 -0.40
N VAL A 239 14.58 -15.24 0.36
CA VAL A 239 14.77 -15.00 1.79
C VAL A 239 13.87 -15.92 2.59
#